data_AF-A0A929IAG3-F1
#
_entry.id   AF-A0A929IAG3-F1
#
_cell.length_a   1.000
_cell.length_b   1.000
_cell.length_c   1.000
_cell.angle_alpha   90.00
_cell.angle_beta   90.00
_cell.angle_gamma   90.00
#
_symmetry.space_group_name_H-M   'P 1'
#
loop_
_entity.id
_entity.type
_entity.pdbx_description
1 polymer ?
#
loop_
_entity_poly.entity_id
_entity_poly.type
_entity_poly.pdbx_seq_one_letter_code
_entity_poly.pdbx_strand_id
1 'polypeptide(L)'
;MKKTLVILLLFSACSVTIAKDLGLPAVNTFQNREAAMLVLDRKRNKQLADDLVGSLHQQTAPQSLTILDDFKSNLELSTIEIEYTYLKLAEFASSQAGAQLNPAVLDYLINYRSQVRLIHPESAQHSLPLFNIRAVASGARTLQLRRHDLLAAQSFGQQPQAFLQHYLDVMPVSQAALRDASLVLAETHQQQLLQSSLQLLKQSQADTAQQAALTDLSADLGLQLEDFAALTTLIEHADNRRLPEILDKINTSLPAEQGKALLYQCLSKSPEIAAIAIHYLAGFSATDMKIHHDLLAWLAEPKTAAAAALGLSTSNRPEVKPDLLQLTASPHPQTARYARLALNLLAESALENQ
;
A
#
# COMPACT_ATOMS: atom_id res chain seq x y z
N MET A 1 11.80 21.71 13.91
CA MET A 1 10.86 20.56 13.80
C MET A 1 11.28 19.42 14.74
N LYS A 2 10.91 19.48 16.04
CA LYS A 2 11.20 18.46 17.06
C LYS A 2 10.01 18.27 18.02
N LYS A 3 8.79 18.08 17.50
CA LYS A 3 7.60 17.85 18.35
C LYS A 3 6.80 16.59 18.03
N THR A 4 7.20 15.78 17.06
CA THR A 4 6.45 14.57 16.70
C THR A 4 6.96 13.31 17.43
N LEU A 5 8.15 13.34 18.05
CA LEU A 5 8.75 12.16 18.68
C LEU A 5 8.51 12.03 20.21
N VAL A 6 7.90 13.03 20.86
CA VAL A 6 7.66 13.01 22.32
C VAL A 6 6.32 12.36 22.69
N ILE A 7 5.39 12.23 21.73
CA ILE A 7 4.07 11.66 21.99
C ILE A 7 4.13 10.12 22.06
N LEU A 8 5.08 9.46 21.39
CA LEU A 8 5.18 8.00 21.43
C LEU A 8 5.86 7.44 22.70
N LEU A 9 6.68 8.25 23.40
CA LEU A 9 7.38 7.80 24.61
C LEU A 9 6.64 8.11 25.93
N LEU A 10 5.76 9.12 25.96
CA LEU A 10 4.92 9.41 27.14
C LEU A 10 3.74 8.43 27.31
N PHE A 11 3.30 7.76 26.24
CA PHE A 11 2.24 6.74 26.31
C PHE A 11 2.70 5.39 26.88
N SER A 12 4.01 5.13 26.89
CA SER A 12 4.60 3.91 27.48
C SER A 12 4.72 4.00 29.01
N ALA A 13 5.06 5.18 29.55
CA ALA A 13 5.31 5.35 30.97
C ALA A 13 4.02 5.50 31.83
N CYS A 14 2.96 6.12 31.29
CA CYS A 14 1.70 6.27 32.04
C CYS A 14 0.88 4.98 32.17
N SER A 15 1.12 3.97 31.33
CA SER A 15 0.32 2.75 31.31
C SER A 15 0.72 1.72 32.38
N VAL A 16 1.92 1.84 32.96
CA VAL A 16 2.41 0.92 34.00
C VAL A 16 1.93 1.35 35.40
N THR A 17 1.80 2.65 35.66
CA THR A 17 1.40 3.17 36.98
C THR A 17 -0.10 2.99 37.24
N ILE A 18 -0.94 3.21 36.23
CA ILE A 18 -2.41 3.10 36.33
C ILE A 18 -2.87 1.65 36.51
N ALA A 19 -2.19 0.68 35.90
CA ALA A 19 -2.50 -0.74 36.07
C ALA A 19 -2.22 -1.24 37.50
N LYS A 20 -1.27 -0.61 38.20
CA LYS A 20 -0.89 -0.94 39.57
C LYS A 20 -1.86 -0.36 40.61
N ASP A 21 -2.40 0.84 40.35
CA ASP A 21 -3.40 1.50 41.21
C ASP A 21 -4.81 0.87 41.10
N LEU A 22 -5.07 0.11 40.02
CA LEU A 22 -6.35 -0.56 39.77
C LEU A 22 -6.36 -2.07 40.14
N GLY A 23 -5.27 -2.60 40.70
CA GLY A 23 -5.21 -3.97 41.24
C GLY A 23 -5.37 -5.09 40.21
N LEU A 24 -5.05 -4.84 38.93
CA LEU A 24 -5.19 -5.84 37.86
C LEU A 24 -3.95 -6.76 37.77
N PRO A 25 -4.12 -8.09 37.62
CA PRO A 25 -3.00 -9.03 37.58
C PRO A 25 -2.14 -8.82 36.32
N ALA A 26 -0.83 -8.75 36.51
CA ALA A 26 0.15 -8.54 35.46
C ALA A 26 0.42 -9.84 34.66
N VAL A 27 -0.38 -10.13 33.63
CA VAL A 27 0.00 -11.06 32.55
C VAL A 27 -0.48 -10.56 31.19
N ASN A 28 0.41 -10.67 30.20
CA ASN A 28 0.42 -10.11 28.85
C ASN A 28 -0.82 -10.37 27.98
N THR A 29 -1.26 -9.35 27.23
CA THR A 29 -1.14 -9.22 25.76
C THR A 29 -2.08 -8.13 25.23
N PHE A 30 -1.79 -7.64 24.02
CA PHE A 30 -2.41 -6.58 23.23
C PHE A 30 -3.93 -6.33 23.39
N GLN A 31 -4.71 -7.37 23.72
CA GLN A 31 -6.17 -7.33 23.87
C GLN A 31 -6.67 -6.39 24.98
N ASN A 32 -5.92 -6.22 26.07
CA ASN A 32 -6.31 -5.29 27.15
C ASN A 32 -6.05 -3.81 26.80
N ARG A 33 -5.13 -3.52 25.86
CA ARG A 33 -4.88 -2.16 25.38
C ARG A 33 -6.00 -1.66 24.46
N GLU A 34 -6.54 -2.53 23.61
CA GLU A 34 -7.67 -2.19 22.73
C GLU A 34 -8.98 -2.07 23.51
N ALA A 35 -9.24 -2.96 24.47
CA ALA A 35 -10.40 -2.84 25.37
C ALA A 35 -10.34 -1.56 26.23
N ALA A 36 -9.14 -1.18 26.71
CA ALA A 36 -8.96 0.06 27.46
C ALA A 36 -9.13 1.31 26.58
N MET A 37 -8.65 1.31 25.32
CA MET A 37 -8.89 2.41 24.39
C MET A 37 -10.37 2.54 24.01
N LEU A 38 -11.08 1.42 23.79
CA LEU A 38 -12.53 1.40 23.55
C LEU A 38 -13.35 1.93 24.73
N VAL A 39 -12.93 1.63 25.97
CA VAL A 39 -13.59 2.15 27.18
C VAL A 39 -13.25 3.63 27.42
N LEU A 40 -12.03 4.07 27.09
CA LEU A 40 -11.61 5.48 27.16
C LEU A 40 -12.33 6.33 26.11
N ASP A 41 -12.50 5.84 24.88
CA ASP A 41 -13.29 6.52 23.85
C ASP A 41 -14.78 6.57 24.20
N ARG A 42 -15.34 5.49 24.79
CA ARG A 42 -16.71 5.49 25.32
C ARG A 42 -16.91 6.51 26.44
N LYS A 43 -15.97 6.61 27.40
CA LYS A 43 -16.05 7.61 28.48
C LYS A 43 -15.84 9.03 27.97
N ARG A 44 -14.89 9.25 27.06
CA ARG A 44 -14.58 10.56 26.47
C ARG A 44 -15.71 11.07 25.57
N ASN A 45 -16.31 10.21 24.76
CA ASN A 45 -17.45 10.58 23.90
C ASN A 45 -18.73 10.78 24.71
N LYS A 46 -18.94 10.00 25.78
CA LYS A 46 -20.04 10.25 26.73
C LYS A 46 -19.85 11.58 27.45
N GLN A 47 -18.64 11.89 27.90
CA GLN A 47 -18.34 13.14 28.60
C GLN A 47 -18.41 14.36 27.66
N LEU A 48 -17.96 14.24 26.42
CA LEU A 48 -18.17 15.27 25.39
C LEU A 48 -19.65 15.47 25.05
N ALA A 49 -20.45 14.40 25.01
CA ALA A 49 -21.89 14.49 24.80
C ALA A 49 -22.60 15.12 26.01
N ASP A 50 -22.21 14.75 27.24
CA ASP A 50 -22.73 15.33 28.48
C ASP A 50 -22.34 16.83 28.62
N ASP A 51 -21.12 17.20 28.21
CA ASP A 51 -20.63 18.59 28.17
C ASP A 51 -21.33 19.42 27.07
N LEU A 52 -21.63 18.82 25.91
CA LEU A 52 -22.43 19.45 24.85
C LEU A 52 -23.89 19.64 25.26
N VAL A 53 -24.49 18.66 25.94
CA VAL A 53 -25.86 18.75 26.47
C VAL A 53 -25.93 19.78 27.61
N GLY A 54 -24.92 19.82 28.49
CA GLY A 54 -24.80 20.80 29.56
C GLY A 54 -24.62 22.23 29.05
N SER A 55 -23.87 22.43 27.96
CA SER A 55 -23.70 23.75 27.33
C SER A 55 -24.92 24.20 26.51
N LEU A 56 -25.65 23.28 25.89
CA LEU A 56 -26.92 23.57 25.19
C LEU A 56 -28.08 23.89 26.15
N HIS A 57 -28.11 23.27 27.34
CA HIS A 57 -29.08 23.60 28.41
C HIS A 57 -28.87 24.99 29.01
N GLN A 58 -27.68 25.59 28.87
CA GLN A 58 -27.40 26.94 29.37
C GLN A 58 -27.76 28.06 28.38
N GLN A 59 -28.10 27.75 27.11
CA GLN A 59 -28.22 28.78 26.06
C GLN A 59 -29.53 28.82 25.27
N THR A 60 -30.55 28.00 25.56
CA THR A 60 -31.79 28.01 24.75
C THR A 60 -33.09 28.02 25.55
N ALA A 61 -34.01 28.90 25.11
CA ALA A 61 -35.35 29.12 25.65
C ALA A 61 -36.24 27.86 25.56
N PRO A 62 -37.29 27.72 26.42
CA PRO A 62 -38.00 26.47 26.66
C PRO A 62 -38.82 25.89 25.49
N GLN A 63 -38.85 26.53 24.31
CA GLN A 63 -39.52 26.01 23.12
C GLN A 63 -38.63 25.07 22.27
N SER A 64 -37.32 25.02 22.55
CA SER A 64 -36.34 24.15 21.86
C SER A 64 -36.25 22.74 22.45
N LEU A 65 -36.76 22.53 23.67
CA LEU A 65 -36.64 21.27 24.42
C LEU A 65 -37.58 20.18 23.89
N THR A 66 -38.79 20.52 23.45
CA THR A 66 -39.73 19.55 22.86
C THR A 66 -39.26 19.02 21.51
N ILE A 67 -38.56 19.82 20.70
CA ILE A 67 -37.97 19.35 19.44
C ILE A 67 -36.77 18.45 19.72
N LEU A 68 -35.96 18.76 20.75
CA LEU A 68 -34.80 17.95 21.16
C LEU A 68 -35.18 16.62 21.84
N ASP A 69 -36.30 16.56 22.57
CA ASP A 69 -36.79 15.32 23.20
C ASP A 69 -37.48 14.39 22.17
N ASP A 70 -38.17 14.95 21.16
CA ASP A 70 -38.63 14.19 19.98
C ASP A 70 -37.46 13.76 19.06
N PHE A 71 -36.37 14.54 19.03
CA PHE A 71 -35.13 14.17 18.32
C PHE A 71 -34.33 13.11 19.07
N LYS A 72 -34.23 13.20 20.41
CA LYS A 72 -33.56 12.21 21.28
C LYS A 72 -34.27 10.86 21.24
N SER A 73 -35.59 10.84 21.36
CA SER A 73 -36.35 9.58 21.38
C SER A 73 -36.29 8.83 20.03
N ASN A 74 -36.19 9.55 18.90
CA ASN A 74 -36.03 8.94 17.59
C ASN A 74 -34.56 8.63 17.24
N LEU A 75 -33.58 9.42 17.72
CA LEU A 75 -32.16 9.10 17.53
C LEU A 75 -31.71 7.93 18.40
N GLU A 76 -32.17 7.79 19.63
CA GLU A 76 -31.63 6.77 20.53
C GLU A 76 -31.84 5.35 19.99
N LEU A 77 -32.98 5.05 19.37
CA LEU A 77 -33.21 3.73 18.76
C LEU A 77 -32.46 3.54 17.43
N SER A 78 -32.50 4.53 16.52
CA SER A 78 -31.82 4.39 15.22
C SER A 78 -30.30 4.45 15.33
N THR A 79 -29.76 5.24 16.26
CA THR A 79 -28.32 5.42 16.45
C THR A 79 -27.74 4.22 17.21
N ILE A 80 -28.45 3.63 18.16
CA ILE A 80 -28.03 2.38 18.82
C ILE A 80 -28.06 1.21 17.83
N GLU A 81 -29.07 1.08 16.96
CA GLU A 81 -29.09 0.04 15.94
C GLU A 81 -27.99 0.24 14.88
N ILE A 82 -27.72 1.48 14.48
CA ILE A 82 -26.64 1.83 13.54
C ILE A 82 -25.26 1.61 14.17
N GLU A 83 -25.05 2.04 15.41
CA GLU A 83 -23.80 1.82 16.15
C GLU A 83 -23.56 0.34 16.44
N TYR A 84 -24.61 -0.42 16.77
CA TYR A 84 -24.52 -1.88 16.95
C TYR A 84 -24.24 -2.61 15.64
N THR A 85 -24.84 -2.17 14.52
CA THR A 85 -24.56 -2.73 13.19
C THR A 85 -23.15 -2.36 12.73
N TYR A 86 -22.69 -1.14 13.00
CA TYR A 86 -21.33 -0.68 12.76
C TYR A 86 -20.31 -1.44 13.62
N LEU A 87 -20.59 -1.62 14.91
CA LEU A 87 -19.76 -2.42 15.83
C LEU A 87 -19.70 -3.87 15.36
N LYS A 88 -20.82 -4.48 14.94
CA LYS A 88 -20.81 -5.82 14.36
C LYS A 88 -20.08 -5.92 13.02
N LEU A 89 -20.12 -4.87 12.19
CA LEU A 89 -19.38 -4.83 10.93
C LEU A 89 -17.89 -4.59 11.15
N ALA A 90 -17.52 -3.75 12.11
CA ALA A 90 -16.15 -3.50 12.53
C ALA A 90 -15.57 -4.75 13.22
N GLU A 91 -16.34 -5.39 14.09
CA GLU A 91 -16.04 -6.68 14.73
C GLU A 91 -15.99 -7.81 13.71
N PHE A 92 -16.84 -7.78 12.68
CA PHE A 92 -16.75 -8.71 11.55
C PHE A 92 -15.50 -8.48 10.71
N ALA A 93 -15.14 -7.22 10.45
CA ALA A 93 -13.92 -6.86 9.74
C ALA A 93 -12.65 -7.17 10.57
N SER A 94 -12.76 -7.20 11.89
CA SER A 94 -11.65 -7.47 12.82
C SER A 94 -11.58 -8.91 13.33
N SER A 95 -12.66 -9.69 13.23
CA SER A 95 -12.70 -11.08 13.71
C SER A 95 -12.33 -12.06 12.59
N GLN A 96 -11.37 -12.95 12.88
CA GLN A 96 -11.05 -14.09 12.02
C GLN A 96 -12.19 -15.15 11.95
N ALA A 97 -13.33 -14.90 12.62
CA ALA A 97 -14.41 -15.86 12.78
C ALA A 97 -15.30 -15.97 11.52
N GLY A 98 -15.70 -17.19 11.17
CA GLY A 98 -16.41 -17.59 9.94
C GLY A 98 -17.82 -17.08 9.71
N ALA A 99 -18.20 -15.90 10.20
CA ALA A 99 -19.51 -15.35 9.87
C ALA A 99 -19.56 -14.94 8.39
N GLN A 100 -20.62 -15.31 7.66
CA GLN A 100 -20.92 -14.69 6.37
C GLN A 100 -22.06 -13.69 6.62
N LEU A 101 -21.80 -12.40 6.41
CA LEU A 101 -22.86 -11.40 6.35
C LEU A 101 -23.66 -11.62 5.07
N ASN A 102 -24.98 -11.47 5.17
CA ASN A 102 -25.86 -11.61 4.02
C ASN A 102 -25.48 -10.57 2.94
N PRO A 103 -25.19 -10.99 1.69
CA PRO A 103 -24.84 -10.09 0.60
C PRO A 103 -25.84 -8.96 0.37
N ALA A 104 -27.15 -9.24 0.53
CA ALA A 104 -28.21 -8.24 0.38
C ALA A 104 -28.13 -7.13 1.45
N VAL A 105 -27.68 -7.47 2.67
CA VAL A 105 -27.47 -6.49 3.74
C VAL A 105 -26.24 -5.63 3.43
N LEU A 106 -25.16 -6.22 2.92
CA LEU A 106 -23.98 -5.46 2.50
C LEU A 106 -24.29 -4.52 1.33
N ASP A 107 -25.04 -4.99 0.33
CA ASP A 107 -25.47 -4.17 -0.80
C ASP A 107 -26.35 -3.01 -0.36
N TYR A 108 -27.27 -3.24 0.58
CA TYR A 108 -28.06 -2.17 1.19
C TYR A 108 -27.17 -1.13 1.89
N LEU A 109 -26.21 -1.57 2.71
CA LEU A 109 -25.33 -0.69 3.49
C LEU A 109 -24.32 0.08 2.63
N ILE A 110 -23.82 -0.52 1.55
CA ILE A 110 -22.95 0.15 0.56
C ILE A 110 -23.72 1.29 -0.11
N ASN A 111 -25.01 1.09 -0.37
CA ASN A 111 -25.87 2.11 -0.98
C ASN A 111 -26.50 3.07 0.04
N TYR A 112 -26.44 2.76 1.35
CA TYR A 112 -27.10 3.51 2.41
C TYR A 112 -26.61 4.95 2.49
N ARG A 113 -27.50 5.94 2.28
CA ARG A 113 -27.16 7.36 2.37
C ARG A 113 -27.19 7.79 3.83
N SER A 114 -26.05 8.22 4.38
CA SER A 114 -25.94 8.69 5.77
C SER A 114 -26.97 9.79 6.06
N GLN A 115 -27.86 9.56 7.02
CA GLN A 115 -28.85 10.54 7.45
C GLN A 115 -28.24 11.61 8.36
N VAL A 116 -27.20 11.26 9.13
CA VAL A 116 -26.49 12.18 10.03
C VAL A 116 -25.15 12.60 9.42
N ARG A 117 -24.97 13.90 9.19
CA ARG A 117 -23.75 14.50 8.66
C ARG A 117 -23.28 15.60 9.61
N LEU A 118 -22.03 15.54 10.02
CA LEU A 118 -21.35 16.62 10.71
C LEU A 118 -21.03 17.72 9.71
N ILE A 119 -21.51 18.92 9.97
CA ILE A 119 -21.21 20.11 9.18
C ILE A 119 -19.83 20.63 9.62
N HIS A 120 -18.92 20.85 8.68
CA HIS A 120 -17.61 21.42 8.98
C HIS A 120 -17.79 22.83 9.56
N PRO A 121 -17.10 23.18 10.67
CA PRO A 121 -17.33 24.45 11.37
C PRO A 121 -17.03 25.67 10.51
N GLU A 122 -16.16 25.54 9.51
CA GLU A 122 -15.77 26.65 8.62
C GLU A 122 -16.58 26.70 7.31
N SER A 123 -17.39 25.69 7.00
CA SER A 123 -18.19 25.67 5.77
C SER A 123 -19.36 24.71 5.85
N ALA A 124 -20.58 25.26 5.74
CA ALA A 124 -21.81 24.49 5.66
C ALA A 124 -21.89 23.54 4.45
N GLN A 125 -21.04 23.77 3.43
CA GLN A 125 -20.98 22.97 2.21
C GLN A 125 -20.11 21.71 2.35
N HIS A 126 -19.26 21.64 3.38
CA HIS A 126 -18.42 20.48 3.67
C HIS A 126 -19.04 19.71 4.84
N SER A 127 -19.91 18.76 4.54
CA SER A 127 -20.49 17.87 5.55
C SER A 127 -19.91 16.47 5.44
N LEU A 128 -19.36 15.93 6.53
CA LEU A 128 -18.86 14.55 6.60
C LEU A 128 -19.89 13.65 7.29
N PRO A 129 -20.13 12.43 6.81
CA PRO A 129 -21.01 11.49 7.52
C PRO A 129 -20.45 11.19 8.91
N LEU A 130 -21.28 11.25 9.95
CA LEU A 130 -20.88 10.92 11.32
C LEU A 130 -20.33 9.47 11.40
N PHE A 131 -20.93 8.57 10.61
CA PHE A 131 -20.48 7.19 10.43
C PHE A 131 -20.42 6.85 8.94
N ASN A 132 -19.23 6.50 8.43
CA ASN A 132 -19.07 6.08 7.03
C ASN A 132 -19.39 4.58 6.87
N ILE A 133 -20.66 4.24 7.09
CA ILE A 133 -21.18 2.87 7.00
C ILE A 133 -20.93 2.26 5.62
N ARG A 134 -20.97 3.09 4.56
CA ARG A 134 -20.67 2.65 3.19
C ARG A 134 -19.26 2.11 3.05
N ALA A 135 -18.27 2.85 3.56
CA ALA A 135 -16.87 2.41 3.50
C ALA A 135 -16.65 1.13 4.31
N VAL A 136 -17.27 1.03 5.49
CA VAL A 136 -17.16 -0.17 6.33
C VAL A 136 -17.83 -1.38 5.67
N ALA A 137 -19.03 -1.22 5.09
CA ALA A 137 -19.71 -2.29 4.37
C ALA A 137 -18.94 -2.70 3.10
N SER A 138 -18.35 -1.75 2.38
CA SER A 138 -17.45 -2.04 1.25
C SER A 138 -16.24 -2.84 1.71
N GLY A 139 -15.60 -2.46 2.83
CA GLY A 139 -14.48 -3.19 3.41
C GLY A 139 -14.88 -4.62 3.82
N ALA A 140 -16.02 -4.79 4.48
CA ALA A 140 -16.55 -6.09 4.87
C ALA A 140 -16.84 -6.99 3.65
N ARG A 141 -17.42 -6.43 2.57
CA ARG A 141 -17.63 -7.15 1.31
C ARG A 141 -16.31 -7.59 0.67
N THR A 142 -15.33 -6.68 0.62
CA THR A 142 -13.98 -6.99 0.14
C THR A 142 -13.36 -8.14 0.93
N LEU A 143 -13.44 -8.11 2.27
CA LEU A 143 -12.93 -9.19 3.12
C LEU A 143 -13.64 -10.53 2.88
N GLN A 144 -14.95 -10.52 2.67
CA GLN A 144 -15.70 -11.74 2.35
C GLN A 144 -15.31 -12.34 1.00
N LEU A 145 -15.20 -11.51 -0.04
CA LEU A 145 -14.75 -11.94 -1.35
C LEU A 145 -13.35 -12.55 -1.25
N ARG A 146 -12.42 -11.84 -0.60
CA ARG A 146 -11.07 -12.35 -0.37
C ARG A 146 -11.06 -13.70 0.35
N ARG A 147 -11.87 -13.88 1.38
CA ARG A 147 -11.96 -15.15 2.12
C ARG A 147 -12.56 -16.27 1.28
N HIS A 148 -13.64 -15.98 0.55
CA HIS A 148 -14.28 -16.93 -0.35
C HIS A 148 -13.28 -17.44 -1.39
N ASP A 149 -12.54 -16.51 -2.02
CA ASP A 149 -11.62 -16.85 -3.09
C ASP A 149 -10.35 -17.51 -2.56
N LEU A 150 -9.91 -17.18 -1.34
CA LEU A 150 -8.86 -17.93 -0.64
C LEU A 150 -9.27 -19.38 -0.35
N LEU A 151 -10.53 -19.62 0.03
CA LEU A 151 -11.04 -20.99 0.20
C LEU A 151 -11.18 -21.70 -1.15
N ALA A 152 -11.63 -21.00 -2.21
CA ALA A 152 -11.70 -21.54 -3.56
C ALA A 152 -10.31 -21.92 -4.09
N ALA A 153 -9.29 -21.09 -3.84
CA ALA A 153 -7.89 -21.38 -4.17
C ALA A 153 -7.40 -22.73 -3.62
N GLN A 154 -7.82 -23.12 -2.41
CA GLN A 154 -7.47 -24.43 -1.85
C GLN A 154 -8.05 -25.60 -2.67
N SER A 155 -9.24 -25.42 -3.24
CA SER A 155 -9.88 -26.45 -4.09
C SER A 155 -9.20 -26.60 -5.46
N PHE A 156 -8.55 -25.54 -5.94
CA PHE A 156 -7.78 -25.55 -7.18
C PHE A 156 -6.36 -26.09 -7.04
N GLY A 157 -5.95 -26.50 -5.83
CA GLY A 157 -4.58 -26.90 -5.52
C GLY A 157 -4.01 -28.04 -6.35
N GLN A 158 -4.77 -28.71 -7.22
CA GLN A 158 -4.29 -29.74 -8.17
C GLN A 158 -4.57 -29.40 -9.64
N GLN A 159 -5.11 -28.22 -9.94
CA GLN A 159 -5.57 -27.82 -11.28
C GLN A 159 -5.11 -26.39 -11.61
N PRO A 160 -3.82 -26.19 -11.95
CA PRO A 160 -3.25 -24.86 -12.18
C PRO A 160 -3.95 -24.08 -13.31
N GLN A 161 -4.48 -24.77 -14.32
CA GLN A 161 -5.24 -24.14 -15.41
C GLN A 161 -6.60 -23.61 -14.93
N ALA A 162 -7.32 -24.37 -14.10
CA ALA A 162 -8.59 -23.93 -13.51
C ALA A 162 -8.38 -22.74 -12.57
N PHE A 163 -7.29 -22.76 -11.80
CA PHE A 163 -6.87 -21.61 -10.98
C PHE A 163 -6.68 -20.35 -11.84
N LEU A 164 -5.88 -20.44 -12.92
CA LEU A 164 -5.60 -19.27 -13.77
C LEU A 164 -6.84 -18.74 -14.46
N GLN A 165 -7.70 -19.62 -14.96
CA GLN A 165 -8.96 -19.21 -15.56
C GLN A 165 -9.81 -18.46 -14.54
N HIS A 166 -9.99 -19.01 -13.33
CA HIS A 166 -10.72 -18.35 -12.27
C HIS A 166 -10.09 -17.00 -11.88
N TYR A 167 -8.76 -16.94 -11.77
CA TYR A 167 -8.03 -15.71 -11.50
C TYR A 167 -8.28 -14.61 -12.54
N LEU A 168 -8.33 -14.97 -13.83
CA LEU A 168 -8.61 -14.02 -14.90
C LEU A 168 -10.09 -13.59 -14.98
N ASP A 169 -11.01 -14.44 -14.52
CA ASP A 169 -12.45 -14.20 -14.58
C ASP A 169 -12.99 -13.34 -13.41
N VAL A 170 -12.23 -13.22 -12.30
CA VAL A 170 -12.66 -12.47 -11.11
C VAL A 170 -12.22 -10.99 -11.11
N MET A 171 -12.86 -10.20 -10.26
CA MET A 171 -12.53 -8.78 -10.08
C MET A 171 -11.15 -8.56 -9.43
N PRO A 172 -10.49 -7.40 -9.63
CA PRO A 172 -9.15 -7.13 -9.08
C PRO A 172 -8.99 -7.33 -7.57
N VAL A 173 -10.04 -7.08 -6.78
CA VAL A 173 -10.03 -7.30 -5.32
C VAL A 173 -9.89 -8.78 -4.97
N SER A 174 -10.52 -9.65 -5.76
CA SER A 174 -10.46 -11.11 -5.67
C SER A 174 -9.14 -11.64 -6.21
N GLN A 175 -8.63 -11.06 -7.32
CA GLN A 175 -7.30 -11.37 -7.85
C GLN A 175 -6.21 -11.21 -6.78
N ALA A 176 -6.24 -10.13 -6.00
CA ALA A 176 -5.29 -9.94 -4.90
C ALA A 176 -5.30 -11.10 -3.89
N ALA A 177 -6.48 -11.58 -3.48
CA ALA A 177 -6.58 -12.70 -2.55
C ALA A 177 -6.15 -14.04 -3.15
N LEU A 178 -6.49 -14.29 -4.42
CA LEU A 178 -6.03 -15.47 -5.14
C LEU A 178 -4.50 -15.46 -5.29
N ARG A 179 -3.91 -14.30 -5.58
CA ARG A 179 -2.46 -14.13 -5.63
C ARG A 179 -1.82 -14.45 -4.27
N ASP A 180 -2.34 -13.88 -3.18
CA ASP A 180 -1.87 -14.21 -1.82
C ASP A 180 -2.01 -15.72 -1.51
N ALA A 181 -3.11 -16.34 -1.95
CA ALA A 181 -3.34 -17.78 -1.80
C ALA A 181 -2.36 -18.64 -2.63
N SER A 182 -1.96 -18.16 -3.81
CA SER A 182 -0.98 -18.86 -4.66
C SER A 182 0.40 -18.98 -3.98
N LEU A 183 0.77 -17.99 -3.16
CA LEU A 183 2.05 -17.96 -2.43
C LEU A 183 2.13 -18.98 -1.28
N VAL A 184 1.01 -19.54 -0.84
CA VAL A 184 0.96 -20.60 0.19
C VAL A 184 0.68 -21.99 -0.38
N LEU A 185 0.55 -22.14 -1.69
CA LEU A 185 0.46 -23.44 -2.35
C LEU A 185 1.79 -24.21 -2.23
N ALA A 186 1.73 -25.53 -2.41
CA ALA A 186 2.95 -26.33 -2.50
C ALA A 186 3.82 -25.85 -3.67
N GLU A 187 5.15 -25.88 -3.49
CA GLU A 187 6.13 -25.38 -4.46
C GLU A 187 5.92 -25.98 -5.87
N THR A 188 5.61 -27.27 -5.96
CA THR A 188 5.31 -27.94 -7.24
C THR A 188 4.12 -27.32 -7.97
N HIS A 189 3.08 -26.90 -7.25
CA HIS A 189 1.92 -26.22 -7.83
C HIS A 189 2.23 -24.77 -8.17
N GLN A 190 3.05 -24.09 -7.37
CA GLN A 190 3.53 -22.74 -7.67
C GLN A 190 4.33 -22.73 -8.98
N GLN A 191 5.23 -23.71 -9.18
CA GLN A 191 6.00 -23.85 -10.41
C GLN A 191 5.11 -24.10 -11.63
N GLN A 192 4.11 -24.99 -11.52
CA GLN A 192 3.15 -25.24 -12.60
C GLN A 192 2.31 -24.00 -12.93
N LEU A 193 1.89 -23.26 -11.91
CA LEU A 193 1.12 -22.03 -12.04
C LEU A 193 1.95 -20.92 -12.69
N LEU A 194 3.22 -20.77 -12.28
CA LEU A 194 4.17 -19.84 -12.87
C LEU A 194 4.40 -20.16 -14.35
N GLN A 195 4.70 -21.41 -14.70
CA GLN A 195 4.90 -21.82 -16.10
C GLN A 195 3.67 -21.54 -16.96
N SER A 196 2.48 -21.89 -16.45
CA SER A 196 1.22 -21.68 -17.17
C SER A 196 0.89 -20.18 -17.33
N SER A 197 1.11 -19.37 -16.29
CA SER A 197 0.90 -17.91 -16.34
C SER A 197 1.86 -17.23 -17.32
N LEU A 198 3.14 -17.61 -17.35
CA LEU A 198 4.12 -17.11 -18.31
C LEU A 198 3.79 -17.52 -19.75
N GLN A 199 3.30 -18.74 -19.95
CA GLN A 199 2.86 -19.19 -21.28
C GLN A 199 1.70 -18.33 -21.80
N LEU A 200 0.71 -18.04 -20.94
CA LEU A 200 -0.40 -17.14 -21.30
C LEU A 200 0.08 -15.70 -21.50
N LEU A 201 1.02 -15.21 -20.68
CA LEU A 201 1.58 -13.86 -20.82
C LEU A 201 2.27 -13.68 -22.18
N LYS A 202 3.00 -14.69 -22.66
CA LYS A 202 3.63 -14.70 -24.00
C LYS A 202 2.61 -14.56 -25.13
N GLN A 203 1.40 -15.12 -24.93
CA GLN A 203 0.33 -15.14 -25.93
C GLN A 203 -0.58 -13.91 -25.83
N SER A 204 -0.71 -13.32 -24.65
CA SER A 204 -1.62 -12.21 -24.37
C SER A 204 -0.96 -10.85 -24.68
N GLN A 205 -0.92 -10.49 -25.97
CA GLN A 205 -0.44 -9.17 -26.41
C GLN A 205 -1.58 -8.16 -26.68
N ALA A 206 -2.85 -8.59 -26.67
CA ALA A 206 -3.98 -7.75 -27.07
C ALA A 206 -4.86 -7.26 -25.91
N ASP A 207 -4.94 -8.01 -24.81
CA ASP A 207 -5.79 -7.65 -23.65
C ASP A 207 -4.93 -7.10 -22.50
N THR A 208 -4.92 -5.77 -22.38
CA THR A 208 -4.09 -5.06 -21.41
C THR A 208 -4.47 -5.34 -19.94
N ALA A 209 -5.71 -5.73 -19.65
CA ALA A 209 -6.14 -6.02 -18.27
C ALA A 209 -5.68 -7.42 -17.85
N GLN A 210 -5.84 -8.40 -18.75
CA GLN A 210 -5.32 -9.76 -18.53
C GLN A 210 -3.80 -9.78 -18.46
N GLN A 211 -3.11 -9.02 -19.32
CA GLN A 211 -1.65 -8.93 -19.30
C GLN A 211 -1.14 -8.37 -17.97
N ALA A 212 -1.77 -7.32 -17.43
CA ALA A 212 -1.44 -6.77 -16.13
C ALA A 212 -1.63 -7.79 -15.00
N ALA A 213 -2.77 -8.49 -14.98
CA ALA A 213 -3.07 -9.49 -13.96
C ALA A 213 -2.07 -10.67 -13.99
N LEU A 214 -1.72 -11.17 -15.19
CA LEU A 214 -0.72 -12.22 -15.37
C LEU A 214 0.67 -11.75 -14.96
N THR A 215 1.04 -10.51 -15.32
CA THR A 215 2.33 -9.90 -14.96
C THR A 215 2.51 -9.88 -13.43
N ASP A 216 1.48 -9.47 -12.67
CA ASP A 216 1.54 -9.44 -11.21
C ASP A 216 1.65 -10.85 -10.60
N LEU A 217 0.85 -11.81 -11.08
CA LEU A 217 0.86 -13.18 -10.58
C LEU A 217 2.19 -13.87 -10.85
N SER A 218 2.69 -13.78 -12.09
CA SER A 218 3.98 -14.36 -12.47
C SER A 218 5.15 -13.72 -11.73
N ALA A 219 5.07 -12.42 -11.40
CA ALA A 219 6.13 -11.73 -10.64
C ALA A 219 6.19 -12.23 -9.20
N ASP A 220 5.06 -12.29 -8.52
CA ASP A 220 5.01 -12.73 -7.12
C ASP A 220 5.43 -14.20 -6.99
N LEU A 221 4.98 -15.08 -7.91
CA LEU A 221 5.41 -16.48 -7.94
C LEU A 221 6.90 -16.64 -8.31
N GLY A 222 7.38 -15.89 -9.31
CA GLY A 222 8.77 -15.95 -9.75
C GLY A 222 9.75 -15.48 -8.67
N LEU A 223 9.38 -14.44 -7.92
CA LEU A 223 10.15 -13.96 -6.77
C LEU A 223 10.11 -14.95 -5.61
N GLN A 224 8.94 -15.51 -5.28
CA GLN A 224 8.79 -16.48 -4.20
C GLN A 224 9.58 -17.78 -4.44
N LEU A 225 9.66 -18.21 -5.70
CA LEU A 225 10.41 -19.40 -6.13
C LEU A 225 11.89 -19.11 -6.43
N GLU A 226 12.32 -17.85 -6.36
CA GLU A 226 13.64 -17.39 -6.80
C GLU A 226 14.00 -17.86 -8.23
N ASP A 227 13.00 -18.03 -9.10
CA ASP A 227 13.17 -18.54 -10.46
C ASP A 227 13.62 -17.41 -11.39
N PHE A 228 14.94 -17.24 -11.47
CA PHE A 228 15.58 -16.22 -12.30
C PHE A 228 15.20 -16.33 -13.79
N ALA A 229 15.05 -17.54 -14.33
CA ALA A 229 14.72 -17.73 -15.74
C ALA A 229 13.26 -17.33 -16.04
N ALA A 230 12.35 -17.63 -15.12
CA ALA A 230 10.98 -17.17 -15.16
C ALA A 230 10.88 -15.64 -15.06
N LEU A 231 11.63 -15.00 -14.16
CA LEU A 231 11.64 -13.54 -14.02
C LEU A 231 12.24 -12.84 -15.26
N THR A 232 13.27 -13.43 -15.88
CA THR A 232 13.82 -12.94 -17.16
C THR A 232 12.74 -12.98 -18.25
N THR A 233 12.00 -14.09 -18.34
CA THR A 233 10.90 -14.26 -19.29
C THR A 233 9.76 -13.28 -19.01
N LEU A 234 9.46 -13.03 -17.73
CA LEU A 234 8.44 -12.08 -17.32
C LEU A 234 8.78 -10.68 -17.82
N ILE A 235 10.01 -10.21 -17.58
CA ILE A 235 10.42 -8.86 -18.00
C ILE A 235 10.25 -8.68 -19.51
N GLU A 236 10.51 -9.72 -20.32
CA GLU A 236 10.35 -9.67 -21.77
C GLU A 236 8.91 -9.38 -22.20
N HIS A 237 7.92 -9.97 -21.53
CA HIS A 237 6.51 -9.97 -21.96
C HIS A 237 5.54 -9.20 -21.04
N ALA A 238 6.04 -8.67 -19.93
CA ALA A 238 5.25 -7.96 -18.92
C ALA A 238 4.56 -6.69 -19.47
N ASP A 239 3.46 -6.33 -18.83
CA ASP A 239 2.87 -5.00 -18.99
C ASP A 239 3.80 -3.93 -18.39
N ASN A 240 4.24 -2.99 -19.23
CA ASN A 240 5.12 -1.89 -18.82
C ASN A 240 4.54 -1.05 -17.66
N ARG A 241 3.22 -1.01 -17.48
CA ARG A 241 2.59 -0.26 -16.36
C ARG A 241 2.80 -0.93 -15.01
N ARG A 242 3.06 -2.24 -14.99
CA ARG A 242 3.27 -3.02 -13.75
C ARG A 242 4.75 -3.22 -13.43
N LEU A 243 5.62 -3.11 -14.43
CA LEU A 243 7.08 -3.23 -14.26
C LEU A 243 7.69 -2.34 -13.16
N PRO A 244 7.27 -1.08 -12.93
CA PRO A 244 7.82 -0.26 -11.85
C PRO A 244 7.74 -0.89 -10.46
N GLU A 245 6.56 -1.45 -10.12
CA GLU A 245 6.34 -2.12 -8.84
C GLU A 245 7.12 -3.44 -8.75
N ILE A 246 7.28 -4.13 -9.87
CA ILE A 246 8.03 -5.39 -9.93
C ILE A 246 9.54 -5.14 -9.78
N LEU A 247 10.06 -4.06 -10.37
CA LEU A 247 11.47 -3.70 -10.24
C LEU A 247 11.85 -3.32 -8.81
N ASP A 248 10.96 -2.66 -8.08
CA ASP A 248 11.14 -2.40 -6.64
C ASP A 248 11.30 -3.72 -5.87
N LYS A 249 10.39 -4.67 -6.09
CA LYS A 249 10.45 -6.00 -5.47
C LYS A 249 11.70 -6.79 -5.88
N ILE A 250 12.10 -6.75 -7.15
CA ILE A 250 13.34 -7.39 -7.64
C ILE A 250 14.55 -6.85 -6.89
N ASN A 251 14.62 -5.53 -6.71
CA ASN A 251 15.73 -4.88 -6.04
C ASN A 251 15.81 -5.23 -4.55
N THR A 252 14.67 -5.47 -3.88
CA THR A 252 14.64 -5.80 -2.44
C THR A 252 14.75 -7.29 -2.13
N SER A 253 14.31 -8.16 -3.04
CA SER A 253 14.06 -9.58 -2.73
C SER A 253 15.09 -10.54 -3.32
N LEU A 254 15.80 -10.16 -4.39
CA LEU A 254 16.76 -11.06 -5.05
C LEU A 254 18.21 -10.80 -4.61
N PRO A 255 19.10 -11.80 -4.75
CA PRO A 255 20.54 -11.59 -4.65
C PRO A 255 21.02 -10.49 -5.61
N ALA A 256 21.95 -9.65 -5.16
CA ALA A 256 22.41 -8.46 -5.89
C ALA A 256 22.83 -8.75 -7.35
N GLU A 257 23.52 -9.85 -7.62
CA GLU A 257 23.94 -10.21 -8.99
C GLU A 257 22.76 -10.51 -9.92
N GLN A 258 21.75 -11.22 -9.42
CA GLN A 258 20.53 -11.53 -10.18
C GLN A 258 19.66 -10.28 -10.36
N GLY A 259 19.49 -9.51 -9.29
CA GLY A 259 18.77 -8.23 -9.35
C GLY A 259 19.39 -7.28 -10.38
N LYS A 260 20.72 -7.11 -10.35
CA LYS A 260 21.45 -6.32 -11.37
C LYS A 260 21.18 -6.83 -12.79
N ALA A 261 21.28 -8.13 -13.04
CA ALA A 261 21.07 -8.69 -14.38
C ALA A 261 19.66 -8.41 -14.93
N LEU A 262 18.62 -8.54 -14.10
CA LEU A 262 17.25 -8.21 -14.48
C LEU A 262 17.07 -6.70 -14.73
N LEU A 263 17.67 -5.85 -13.89
CA LEU A 263 17.65 -4.39 -14.09
C LEU A 263 18.33 -3.98 -15.42
N TYR A 264 19.45 -4.61 -15.79
CA TYR A 264 20.10 -4.37 -17.10
C TYR A 264 19.18 -4.74 -18.27
N GLN A 265 18.40 -5.81 -18.15
CA GLN A 265 17.44 -6.20 -19.19
C GLN A 265 16.36 -5.13 -19.42
N CYS A 266 15.93 -4.46 -18.35
CA CYS A 266 14.96 -3.38 -18.38
C CYS A 266 15.44 -2.11 -19.11
N LEU A 267 16.73 -1.93 -19.34
CA LEU A 267 17.26 -0.78 -20.08
C LEU A 267 16.81 -0.75 -21.55
N SER A 268 16.46 -1.91 -22.10
CA SER A 268 15.95 -2.05 -23.48
C SER A 268 14.45 -1.72 -23.63
N LYS A 269 13.75 -1.46 -22.52
CA LYS A 269 12.30 -1.22 -22.48
C LYS A 269 11.96 0.25 -22.79
N SER A 270 10.80 0.71 -22.32
CA SER A 270 10.43 2.12 -22.47
C SER A 270 11.37 3.03 -21.67
N PRO A 271 11.50 4.32 -22.05
CA PRO A 271 12.36 5.26 -21.33
C PRO A 271 12.06 5.34 -19.82
N GLU A 272 10.79 5.24 -19.44
CA GLU A 272 10.35 5.28 -18.04
C GLU A 272 10.86 4.07 -17.26
N ILE A 273 10.79 2.88 -17.85
CA ILE A 273 11.29 1.63 -17.24
C ILE A 273 12.80 1.62 -17.18
N ALA A 274 13.48 2.08 -18.23
CA ALA A 274 14.93 2.23 -18.23
C ALA A 274 15.38 3.21 -17.15
N ALA A 275 14.67 4.33 -16.96
CA ALA A 275 14.99 5.31 -15.92
C ALA A 275 14.88 4.72 -14.50
N ILE A 276 13.83 3.94 -14.23
CA ILE A 276 13.65 3.24 -12.95
C ILE A 276 14.75 2.19 -12.75
N ALA A 277 15.08 1.42 -13.79
CA ALA A 277 16.15 0.44 -13.71
C ALA A 277 17.51 1.08 -13.40
N ILE A 278 17.82 2.22 -14.03
CA ILE A 278 19.02 3.01 -13.75
C ILE A 278 19.03 3.54 -12.33
N HIS A 279 17.89 4.01 -11.81
CA HIS A 279 17.78 4.46 -10.43
C HIS A 279 18.17 3.34 -9.45
N TYR A 280 17.66 2.12 -9.63
CA TYR A 280 18.04 1.00 -8.78
C TYR A 280 19.49 0.56 -9.00
N LEU A 281 19.96 0.50 -10.24
CA LEU A 281 21.37 0.20 -10.55
C LEU A 281 22.32 1.19 -9.86
N ALA A 282 21.97 2.48 -9.83
CA ALA A 282 22.78 3.50 -9.18
C ALA A 282 23.01 3.25 -7.69
N GLY A 283 22.08 2.57 -6.99
CA GLY A 283 22.28 2.12 -5.61
C GLY A 283 23.49 1.19 -5.42
N PHE A 284 23.82 0.40 -6.45
CA PHE A 284 25.00 -0.48 -6.45
C PHE A 284 26.28 0.22 -6.88
N SER A 285 26.19 1.46 -7.38
CA SER A 285 27.36 2.20 -7.89
C SER A 285 28.46 2.31 -6.85
N ALA A 286 28.13 2.42 -5.55
CA ALA A 286 29.10 2.52 -4.47
C ALA A 286 30.02 1.29 -4.38
N THR A 287 29.50 0.09 -4.60
CA THR A 287 30.23 -1.18 -4.47
C THR A 287 30.71 -1.74 -5.80
N ASP A 288 30.08 -1.39 -6.92
CA ASP A 288 30.36 -1.94 -8.24
C ASP A 288 30.92 -0.87 -9.19
N MET A 289 32.24 -0.94 -9.46
CA MET A 289 32.89 -0.02 -10.40
C MET A 289 32.31 -0.10 -11.81
N LYS A 290 31.82 -1.26 -12.25
CA LYS A 290 31.28 -1.38 -13.60
C LYS A 290 30.03 -0.51 -13.75
N ILE A 291 29.13 -0.55 -12.78
CA ILE A 291 27.92 0.27 -12.76
C ILE A 291 28.26 1.76 -12.75
N HIS A 292 29.26 2.18 -11.98
CA HIS A 292 29.73 3.58 -12.01
C HIS A 292 30.15 4.01 -13.42
N HIS A 293 30.95 3.20 -14.12
CA HIS A 293 31.35 3.50 -15.50
C HIS A 293 30.18 3.47 -16.47
N ASP A 294 29.25 2.52 -16.30
CA ASP A 294 28.05 2.42 -17.14
C ASP A 294 27.16 3.65 -16.98
N LEU A 295 26.97 4.16 -15.75
CA LEU A 295 26.25 5.42 -15.49
C LEU A 295 26.89 6.60 -16.21
N LEU A 296 28.23 6.72 -16.19
CA LEU A 296 28.94 7.77 -16.93
C LEU A 296 28.72 7.64 -18.44
N ALA A 297 28.74 6.42 -18.97
CA ALA A 297 28.49 6.15 -20.39
C ALA A 297 27.05 6.53 -20.80
N TRP A 298 26.05 6.21 -19.97
CA TRP A 298 24.64 6.53 -20.22
C TRP A 298 24.34 8.03 -20.26
N LEU A 299 25.22 8.91 -19.77
CA LEU A 299 25.08 10.37 -19.96
C LEU A 299 25.07 10.78 -21.44
N ALA A 300 25.65 9.97 -22.32
CA ALA A 300 25.64 10.20 -23.77
C ALA A 300 24.33 9.76 -24.45
N GLU A 301 23.50 8.94 -23.79
CA GLU A 301 22.34 8.30 -24.40
C GLU A 301 21.03 9.06 -24.09
N PRO A 302 20.26 9.52 -25.10
CA PRO A 302 19.04 10.32 -24.89
C PRO A 302 18.00 9.71 -23.96
N LYS A 303 17.85 8.38 -24.00
CA LYS A 303 16.83 7.67 -23.21
C LYS A 303 17.18 7.55 -21.73
N THR A 304 18.48 7.55 -21.40
CA THR A 304 19.00 7.13 -20.10
C THR A 304 19.76 8.26 -19.38
N ALA A 305 20.21 9.29 -20.11
CA ALA A 305 21.08 10.34 -19.59
C ALA A 305 20.53 11.11 -18.38
N ALA A 306 19.23 11.40 -18.36
CA ALA A 306 18.62 12.10 -17.21
C ALA A 306 18.62 11.23 -15.95
N ALA A 307 18.27 9.95 -16.09
CA ALA A 307 18.28 8.99 -14.99
C ALA A 307 19.71 8.70 -14.51
N ALA A 308 20.66 8.60 -15.44
CA ALA A 308 22.07 8.41 -15.12
C ALA A 308 22.65 9.62 -14.38
N ALA A 309 22.31 10.85 -14.80
CA ALA A 309 22.70 12.07 -14.09
C ALA A 309 22.16 12.10 -12.65
N LEU A 310 20.89 11.73 -12.46
CA LEU A 310 20.29 11.60 -11.12
C LEU A 310 20.99 10.52 -10.30
N GLY A 311 21.23 9.33 -10.87
CA GLY A 311 21.91 8.23 -10.19
C GLY A 311 23.34 8.55 -9.78
N LEU A 312 24.09 9.27 -10.62
CA LEU A 312 25.43 9.77 -10.25
C LEU A 312 25.34 10.83 -9.15
N SER A 313 24.30 11.67 -9.16
CA SER A 313 24.16 12.74 -8.15
C SER A 313 23.85 12.23 -6.74
N THR A 314 23.35 11.01 -6.60
CA THR A 314 23.08 10.36 -5.31
C THR A 314 24.19 9.38 -4.90
N SER A 315 25.22 9.20 -5.74
CA SER A 315 26.32 8.30 -5.46
C SER A 315 27.31 8.92 -4.47
N ASN A 316 27.66 8.18 -3.42
CA ASN A 316 28.62 8.61 -2.40
C ASN A 316 30.08 8.33 -2.77
N ARG A 317 30.37 8.11 -4.06
CA ARG A 317 31.72 7.79 -4.51
C ARG A 317 32.59 9.03 -4.68
N PRO A 318 33.82 9.03 -4.15
CA PRO A 318 34.71 10.18 -4.24
C PRO A 318 35.11 10.49 -5.70
N GLU A 319 35.09 9.50 -6.58
CA GLU A 319 35.45 9.64 -8.01
C GLU A 319 34.36 10.33 -8.84
N VAL A 320 33.10 10.34 -8.39
CA VAL A 320 31.97 10.87 -9.18
C VAL A 320 32.17 12.34 -9.54
N LYS A 321 32.55 13.18 -8.57
CA LYS A 321 32.74 14.62 -8.81
C LYS A 321 33.87 14.91 -9.81
N PRO A 322 35.10 14.36 -9.66
CA PRO A 322 36.14 14.59 -10.66
C PRO A 322 35.79 14.02 -12.03
N ASP A 323 35.15 12.85 -12.13
CA ASP A 323 34.74 12.26 -13.41
C ASP A 323 33.71 13.15 -14.12
N LEU A 324 32.69 13.62 -13.41
CA LEU A 324 31.68 14.53 -13.95
C LEU A 324 32.30 15.86 -14.41
N LEU A 325 33.26 16.41 -13.66
CA LEU A 325 33.97 17.63 -14.06
C LEU A 325 34.69 17.46 -15.40
N GLN A 326 35.37 16.32 -15.60
CA GLN A 326 36.01 16.02 -16.89
C GLN A 326 34.98 15.94 -18.02
N LEU A 327 33.83 15.30 -17.77
CA LEU A 327 32.77 15.14 -18.77
C LEU A 327 32.06 16.46 -19.12
N THR A 328 32.13 17.51 -18.30
CA THR A 328 31.59 18.83 -18.66
C THR A 328 32.31 19.49 -19.85
N ALA A 329 33.53 19.05 -20.15
CA ALA A 329 34.33 19.45 -21.30
C ALA A 329 34.22 18.47 -22.49
N SER A 330 33.33 17.46 -22.40
CA SER A 330 33.12 16.49 -23.47
C SER A 330 32.71 17.17 -24.79
N PRO A 331 33.25 16.73 -25.95
CA PRO A 331 32.81 17.22 -27.25
C PRO A 331 31.36 16.83 -27.58
N HIS A 332 30.77 15.88 -26.84
CA HIS A 332 29.36 15.53 -26.95
C HIS A 332 28.50 16.48 -26.10
N PRO A 333 27.72 17.39 -26.71
CA PRO A 333 27.01 18.44 -25.97
C PRO A 333 26.01 17.90 -24.95
N GLN A 334 25.43 16.75 -25.26
CA GLN A 334 24.48 16.07 -24.38
C GLN A 334 25.17 15.54 -23.11
N THR A 335 26.27 14.80 -23.25
CA THR A 335 27.07 14.33 -22.12
C THR A 335 27.51 15.49 -21.25
N ALA A 336 28.03 16.56 -21.85
CA ALA A 336 28.44 17.76 -21.12
C ALA A 336 27.27 18.42 -20.36
N ARG A 337 26.09 18.49 -20.97
CA ARG A 337 24.87 19.03 -20.34
C ARG A 337 24.43 18.21 -19.13
N TYR A 338 24.35 16.88 -19.27
CA TYR A 338 23.89 16.02 -18.18
C TYR A 338 24.95 15.83 -17.09
N ALA A 339 26.24 15.91 -17.43
CA ALA A 339 27.30 15.98 -16.43
C ALA A 339 27.20 17.26 -15.56
N ARG A 340 26.91 18.42 -16.19
CA ARG A 340 26.63 19.66 -15.44
C ARG A 340 25.38 19.54 -14.57
N LEU A 341 24.32 18.91 -15.07
CA LEU A 341 23.11 18.66 -14.28
C LEU A 341 23.43 17.82 -13.03
N ALA A 342 24.15 16.72 -13.19
CA ALA A 342 24.56 15.86 -12.06
C ALA A 342 25.40 16.62 -11.02
N LEU A 343 26.33 17.49 -11.47
CA LEU A 343 27.13 18.34 -10.58
C LEU A 343 26.28 19.36 -9.82
N ASN A 344 25.28 19.97 -10.46
CA ASN A 344 24.38 20.90 -9.78
C ASN A 344 23.57 20.20 -8.70
N LEU A 345 23.04 19.01 -9.00
CA LEU A 345 22.29 18.19 -8.04
C LEU A 345 23.16 17.74 -6.85
N LEU A 346 24.44 17.40 -7.10
CA LEU A 346 25.41 17.12 -6.03
C LEU A 346 25.67 18.33 -5.13
N ALA A 347 25.65 19.55 -5.69
CA ALA A 347 25.83 20.77 -4.91
C ALA A 347 24.60 21.08 -4.05
N GLU A 348 23.40 20.86 -4.59
CA GLU A 348 22.13 21.02 -3.85
C GLU A 348 22.03 20.04 -2.67
N SER A 349 22.34 18.76 -2.87
CA SER A 349 22.30 17.76 -1.79
C SER A 349 23.33 18.03 -0.68
N ALA A 350 24.45 18.67 -1.01
CA ALA A 350 25.45 19.09 -0.02
C ALA A 350 24.99 20.30 0.83
N LEU A 351 24.09 21.13 0.32
CA LEU A 351 23.54 22.28 1.04
C LEU A 351 22.42 21.88 2.00
N GLU A 352 21.62 20.86 1.67
CA GLU A 352 20.54 20.36 2.54
C GLU A 352 21.04 19.61 3.79
N ASN A 353 22.29 19.15 3.77
CA ASN A 353 22.92 18.41 4.87
C ASN A 353 23.78 19.29 5.81
N GLN A 354 23.81 20.61 5.59
CA GLN A 354 24.43 21.62 6.47
C GLN A 354 23.37 22.31 7.33
#